data_AF-A0A1J5D5A3-F1
#
_entry.id   AF-A0A1J5D5A3-F1
#
_cell.length_a   1.000
_cell.length_b   1.000
_cell.length_c   1.000
_cell.angle_alpha   90.00
_cell.angle_beta   90.00
_cell.angle_gamma   90.00
#
_symmetry.space_group_name_H-M   'P 1'
#
loop_
_entity.id
_entity.type
_entity.pdbx_description
1 polymer ?
#
loop_
_entity_poly.entity_id
_entity_poly.type
_entity_poly.pdbx_seq_one_letter_code
_entity_poly.pdbx_strand_id
1 'polypeptide(L)' 'MTKRICIEQYINFDKSIDILVYRDRKLLDYYHDCPYRNIDEILKRIKEENEDAVFEHFCSGELCTSGWIRWEIN' A
#
# COMPACT_ATOMS: atom_id res chain seq x y z
N MET A 1 -11.67 -4.25 -18.39
CA MET A 1 -10.31 -3.90 -17.96
C MET A 1 -10.27 -3.98 -16.45
N THR A 2 -9.39 -4.81 -15.89
CA THR A 2 -9.26 -4.95 -14.43
C THR A 2 -8.65 -3.69 -13.86
N LYS A 3 -9.35 -3.02 -12.94
CA LYS A 3 -8.83 -1.86 -12.21
C LYS A 3 -7.78 -2.37 -11.24
N ARG A 4 -6.53 -1.89 -11.35
CA ARG A 4 -5.41 -2.35 -10.51
C ARG A 4 -5.00 -1.22 -9.57
N ILE A 5 -4.93 -1.54 -8.28
CA ILE A 5 -4.34 -0.68 -7.26
C ILE A 5 -2.97 -1.25 -6.90
N CYS A 6 -1.93 -0.43 -7.04
CA CYS A 6 -0.60 -0.73 -6.54
C CYS A 6 -0.38 0.06 -5.26
N ILE A 7 -0.01 -0.61 -4.18
CA ILE A 7 0.37 0.00 -2.91
C ILE A 7 1.87 -0.18 -2.76
N GLU A 8 2.60 0.89 -2.58
CA GLU A 8 4.02 0.86 -2.23
C GLU A 8 4.16 1.32 -0.78
N GLN A 9 4.83 0.52 0.03
CA GLN A 9 5.12 0.78 1.43
C GLN A 9 6.62 0.97 1.61
N TYR A 10 6.99 2.00 2.36
CA TYR A 10 8.36 2.26 2.76
C TYR A 10 8.42 2.32 4.29
N ILE A 11 9.14 1.39 4.90
CA ILE A 11 9.33 1.37 6.36
C ILE A 11 10.59 2.15 6.74
N ASN A 12 10.42 3.22 7.50
CA ASN A 12 11.49 4.09 7.99
C ASN A 12 12.18 3.49 9.24
N PHE A 13 13.40 3.98 9.53
CA PHE A 13 14.21 3.54 10.69
C PHE A 13 13.56 3.81 12.04
N ASP A 14 12.80 4.89 12.15
CA ASP A 14 12.06 5.29 13.35
C ASP A 14 10.75 4.52 13.53
N LYS A 15 10.50 3.52 12.66
CA LYS A 15 9.27 2.72 12.61
C LYS A 15 8.05 3.55 12.22
N SER A 16 8.23 4.66 11.50
CA SER A 16 7.16 5.20 10.68
C SER A 16 7.07 4.47 9.35
N ILE A 17 5.97 4.65 8.64
CA ILE A 17 5.70 4.07 7.34
C ILE A 17 5.14 5.13 6.40
N ASP A 18 5.69 5.16 5.19
CA ASP A 18 5.13 5.89 4.07
C ASP A 18 4.39 4.92 3.15
N ILE A 19 3.21 5.31 2.68
CA ILE A 19 2.35 4.50 1.83
C ILE A 19 1.95 5.33 0.61
N LEU A 20 2.25 4.83 -0.58
CA LEU A 20 1.87 5.42 -1.85
C LEU A 20 0.86 4.50 -2.54
N VAL A 21 -0.27 5.07 -2.97
CA VAL A 21 -1.36 4.31 -3.61
C VAL A 21 -1.50 4.76 -5.05
N TYR A 22 -1.36 3.84 -5.99
CA TYR A 22 -1.45 4.11 -7.42
C TYR A 22 -2.63 3.37 -8.03
N ARG A 23 -3.34 4.05 -8.95
CA ARG A 23 -4.35 3.46 -9.84
C ARG A 23 -3.95 3.70 -11.27
N ASP A 24 -3.81 2.64 -12.06
CA ASP A 24 -3.42 2.74 -13.48
C ASP A 24 -2.17 3.62 -13.71
N ARG A 25 -1.16 3.45 -12.85
CA ARG A 25 0.11 4.21 -12.82
C ARG A 25 0.00 5.70 -12.47
N LYS A 26 -1.16 6.15 -11.99
CA LYS A 26 -1.35 7.49 -11.44
C LYS A 26 -1.40 7.41 -9.93
N LEU A 27 -0.71 8.33 -9.26
CA LEU A 27 -0.83 8.48 -7.81
C LEU A 27 -2.28 8.88 -7.50
N LEU A 28 -2.94 8.05 -6.69
CA LEU A 28 -4.32 8.24 -6.24
C LEU A 28 -4.33 8.86 -4.84
N ASP A 29 -3.50 8.34 -3.94
CA ASP A 29 -3.45 8.75 -2.54
C ASP A 29 -2.06 8.50 -1.94
N TYR A 30 -1.76 9.13 -0.81
CA TYR A 30 -0.51 8.92 -0.08
C TYR A 30 -0.66 9.20 1.43
N TYR A 31 0.09 8.44 2.22
CA TYR A 31 0.17 8.56 3.67
C TYR A 31 1.64 8.69 4.05
N HIS A 32 2.02 9.78 4.70
CA HIS A 32 3.40 10.09 5.03
C HIS A 32 3.62 10.05 6.54
N ASP A 33 4.79 9.55 6.97
CA ASP A 33 5.26 9.47 8.35
C ASP A 33 4.21 8.88 9.31
N CYS A 34 3.51 7.85 8.85
CA CYS A 34 2.46 7.23 9.65
C CYS A 34 3.08 6.28 10.69
N PRO A 35 2.55 6.20 11.92
CA PRO A 35 2.98 5.18 12.85
C PRO A 35 2.76 3.78 12.26
N TYR A 36 3.79 2.93 12.23
CA TYR A 36 3.69 1.58 11.63
C TYR A 36 2.50 0.76 12.19
N ARG A 37 2.14 0.97 13.46
CA ARG A 37 0.96 0.33 14.10
C ARG A 37 -0.38 0.63 13.42
N ASN A 38 -0.47 1.67 12.59
CA ASN A 38 -1.69 2.07 11.89
C ASN A 38 -1.81 1.43 10.50
N ILE A 39 -0.80 0.66 10.05
CA ILE A 39 -0.73 0.11 8.69
C ILE A 39 -1.97 -0.70 8.30
N ASP A 40 -2.49 -1.54 9.20
CA ASP A 40 -3.65 -2.38 8.93
C ASP A 40 -4.92 -1.55 8.74
N GLU A 41 -5.06 -0.45 9.51
CA GLU A 41 -6.19 0.47 9.37
C GLU A 41 -6.12 1.23 8.04
N ILE A 42 -4.93 1.71 7.66
CA ILE A 42 -4.73 2.41 6.39
C ILE A 42 -5.01 1.47 5.21
N LEU A 43 -4.44 0.27 5.23
CA LEU A 43 -4.69 -0.74 4.20
C LEU A 43 -6.17 -1.15 4.12
N LYS A 44 -6.86 -1.23 5.25
CA LYS A 44 -8.30 -1.51 5.29
C LYS A 44 -9.10 -0.40 4.58
N ARG A 45 -8.84 0.87 4.89
CA ARG A 45 -9.51 2.01 4.23
C ARG A 45 -9.27 2.02 2.71
N ILE A 46 -8.02 1.83 2.28
CA ILE A 46 -7.68 1.77 0.84
C ILE A 46 -8.46 0.65 0.13
N LYS A 47 -8.66 -0.49 0.79
CA LYS A 47 -9.43 -1.62 0.25
C LYS A 47 -10.92 -1.31 0.16
N GLU A 48 -11.52 -0.75 1.21
CA GLU A 48 -12.93 -0.36 1.26
C GLU A 48 -13.26 0.72 0.19
N GLU A 49 -12.31 1.61 -0.12
CA GLU A 49 -12.49 2.62 -1.17
C GLU A 49 -12.32 2.06 -2.60
N ASN A 50 -11.76 0.86 -2.74
CA ASN A 50 -11.40 0.25 -4.03
C ASN A 50 -11.83 -1.23 -4.11
N GLU A 51 -13.03 -1.56 -3.62
CA GLU A 51 -13.57 -2.93 -3.58
C GLU A 51 -13.61 -3.62 -4.96
N ASP A 52 -13.64 -2.85 -6.06
CA ASP A 52 -13.69 -3.35 -7.43
C ASP A 52 -12.31 -3.58 -8.08
N ALA A 53 -11.24 -3.47 -7.30
CA ALA A 53 -9.86 -3.52 -7.79
C ALA A 53 -9.07 -4.75 -7.34
N VAL A 54 -8.09 -5.13 -8.17
CA VAL A 54 -7.04 -6.09 -7.79
C VAL A 54 -5.89 -5.33 -7.14
N PHE A 55 -5.43 -5.81 -5.99
CA PHE A 55 -4.39 -5.15 -5.20
C PHE A 55 -3.04 -5.82 -5.41
N GLU A 56 -2.04 -4.99 -5.64
CA GLU A 56 -0.65 -5.41 -5.55
C GLU A 56 0.06 -4.56 -4.54
N HIS A 57 0.90 -5.21 -3.75
CA HIS A 57 1.53 -4.60 -2.63
C HIS A 57 3.03 -4.82 -2.68
N PHE A 58 3.80 -3.73 -2.67
CA PHE A 58 5.24 -3.74 -2.54
C PHE A 58 5.63 -3.18 -1.19
N CYS A 59 6.38 -3.95 -0.40
CA CYS A 59 7.03 -3.43 0.79
C CYS A 59 8.52 -3.26 0.52
N SER A 60 9.05 -2.10 0.89
CA SER A 60 10.45 -1.72 0.76
C SER A 60 10.88 -0.89 1.97
N GLY A 61 12.15 -0.49 2.01
CA GLY A 61 12.73 0.28 3.10
C GLY A 61 13.59 -0.55 4.03
N GLU A 62 14.01 0.09 5.12
CA GLU A 62 15.16 -0.31 5.92
C GLU A 62 14.91 -1.58 6.75
N LEU A 63 13.63 -1.91 6.98
CA LEU A 63 13.19 -3.08 7.75
C LEU A 63 12.46 -4.13 6.90
N CYS A 64 12.42 -3.96 5.56
CA CYS A 64 11.72 -4.88 4.66
C CYS A 64 12.69 -5.60 3.71
N THR A 65 12.40 -6.85 3.36
CA THR A 65 13.24 -7.66 2.44
C THR A 65 13.10 -7.28 0.97
N SER A 66 12.21 -6.35 0.65
CA SER A 66 11.84 -5.88 -0.70
C SER A 66 11.19 -6.97 -1.58
N GLY A 67 9.90 -6.78 -1.91
CA GLY A 67 9.18 -7.73 -2.77
C GLY A 67 7.72 -7.36 -3.03
N TRP A 68 7.19 -7.85 -4.16
CA TRP A 68 5.79 -7.68 -4.54
C TRP A 68 4.96 -8.89 -4.09
N ILE A 69 3.88 -8.62 -3.36
CA ILE A 69 2.84 -9.58 -2.99
C ILE A 69 1.55 -9.14 -3.66
N ARG A 70 0.97 -9.98 -4.51
CA ARG A 70 -0.32 -9.73 -5.15
C ARG A 70 -1.45 -10.36 -4.36
N TRP A 71 -2.49 -9.59 -4.10
CA TRP A 71 -3.71 -10.03 -3.43
C TRP A 71 -4.88 -9.87 -4.40
N GLU A 72 -5.48 -10.99 -4.80
CA GLU A 72 -6.78 -10.97 -5.46
C GLU A 72 -7.84 -11.02 -4.35
N ILE A 73 -8.61 -9.94 -4.20
CA ILE A 73 -9.77 -9.95 -3.31
C ILE A 73 -10.85 -10.74 -4.04
N ASN A 74 -11.24 -11.87 -3.47
CA ASN A 74 -12.39 -12.67 -3.93
C ASN A 74 -13.70 -12.11 -3.41
#